data_AF-A0A2D7Y0C7-F1
#
_entry.id   AF-A0A2D7Y0C7-F1
#
_cell.length_a   1.000
_cell.length_b   1.000
_cell.length_c   1.000
_cell.angle_alpha   90.00
_cell.angle_beta   90.00
_cell.angle_gamma   90.00
#
_symmetry.space_group_name_H-M   'P 1'
#
loop_
_entity.id
_entity.type
_entity.pdbx_description
1 polymer ?
#
loop_
_entity_poly.entity_id
_entity_poly.type
_entity_poly.pdbx_seq_one_letter_code
_entity_poly.pdbx_strand_id
1 'polypeptide(L)'
;MLKAIARQSATDQQARTGKWLSAIGLVLSLVLGAILAIYAASRPEIGFYPSIALFLVALILCVLIAQYLFDLEGWFDQRRRDLTAQHIFQTLRKGNPGPPFILYLRPFHSTDQISESKAVAINVRMTPGGPNFLAATSDRLEFEDVIENALSPIGPMVALGEPLEHLGAGRIKVPDREWKLAIQLLIDHARLIILLPSPRPGTQWEVLRLLSTPAIEKTIIIDPPNHKGARSETYDPQQEWQGIRQAFEARQYDLPEDSETGQLFWFGRSKSPRLRTDLILDGDSQLKKFAAQVLNQISANTPNIASGKGDTG
;
A
#
# COMPACT_ATOMS: atom_id res chain seq x y z
N MET A 1 -7.27 19.09 -1.55
CA MET A 1 -7.16 19.69 -2.90
C MET A 1 -6.48 18.74 -3.89
N LEU A 2 -5.26 18.27 -3.64
CA LEU A 2 -4.52 17.33 -4.52
C LEU A 2 -5.34 16.13 -5.02
N LYS A 3 -5.99 15.41 -4.09
CA LYS A 3 -6.90 14.29 -4.42
C LYS A 3 -7.99 14.68 -5.43
N ALA A 4 -8.53 15.90 -5.34
CA ALA A 4 -9.59 16.36 -6.23
C ALA A 4 -9.06 16.59 -7.66
N ILE A 5 -7.82 17.06 -7.80
CA ILE A 5 -7.14 17.20 -9.10
C ILE A 5 -6.93 15.80 -9.72
N ALA A 6 -6.33 14.87 -8.98
CA ALA A 6 -6.11 13.51 -9.47
C ALA A 6 -7.42 12.77 -9.81
N ARG A 7 -8.50 13.03 -9.06
CA ARG A 7 -9.82 12.44 -9.31
C ARG A 7 -10.40 12.82 -10.67
N GLN A 8 -10.03 13.97 -11.23
CA GLN A 8 -10.51 14.40 -12.55
C GLN A 8 -9.96 13.52 -13.69
N SER A 9 -8.89 12.76 -13.46
CA SER A 9 -8.41 11.75 -14.42
C SER A 9 -9.38 10.58 -14.49
N ALA A 10 -10.13 10.50 -15.59
CA ALA A 10 -11.05 9.42 -15.90
C ALA A 10 -10.34 8.22 -16.56
N THR A 11 -9.18 8.44 -17.18
CA THR A 11 -8.43 7.41 -17.91
C THR A 11 -7.00 7.24 -17.40
N ASP A 12 -6.42 6.07 -17.64
CA ASP A 12 -5.00 5.79 -17.35
C ASP A 12 -4.08 6.79 -18.08
N GLN A 13 -4.39 7.13 -19.33
CA GLN A 13 -3.62 8.11 -20.10
C GLN A 13 -3.63 9.49 -19.42
N GLN A 14 -4.79 9.96 -18.94
CA GLN A 14 -4.88 11.24 -18.24
C GLN A 14 -4.07 11.24 -16.93
N ALA A 15 -4.08 10.13 -16.18
CA ALA A 15 -3.27 10.00 -14.97
C ALA A 15 -1.76 10.05 -15.29
N ARG A 16 -1.32 9.36 -16.35
CA ARG A 16 0.08 9.41 -16.81
C ARG A 16 0.51 10.81 -17.24
N THR A 17 -0.35 11.53 -17.97
CA THR A 17 -0.08 12.92 -18.36
C THR A 17 0.00 13.84 -17.13
N GLY A 18 -0.89 13.67 -16.15
CA GLY A 18 -0.86 14.42 -14.90
C GLY A 18 0.44 14.21 -14.11
N LYS A 19 0.90 12.96 -14.02
CA LYS A 19 2.21 12.62 -13.43
C LYS A 19 3.36 13.30 -14.17
N TRP A 20 3.40 13.18 -15.50
CA TRP A 20 4.47 13.77 -16.30
C TRP A 20 4.53 15.30 -16.18
N LEU A 21 3.37 15.97 -16.19
CA LEU A 21 3.29 17.42 -15.97
C LEU A 21 3.77 17.82 -14.57
N SER A 22 3.47 17.02 -13.55
CA SER A 22 3.93 17.27 -12.18
C SER A 22 5.46 17.17 -12.07
N ALA A 23 6.05 16.14 -12.70
CA ALA A 23 7.50 15.99 -12.76
C ALA A 23 8.20 17.14 -13.50
N ILE A 24 7.63 17.62 -14.63
CA ILE A 24 8.14 18.80 -15.34
C ILE A 24 8.05 20.04 -14.46
N GLY A 25 6.92 20.26 -13.80
CA GLY A 25 6.74 21.39 -12.88
C GLY A 25 7.79 21.39 -11.77
N LEU A 26 8.15 20.22 -11.25
CA LEU A 26 9.15 20.06 -10.20
C LEU A 26 10.53 20.51 -10.70
N VAL A 27 10.96 20.02 -11.86
CA VAL A 27 12.23 20.44 -12.48
C VAL A 27 12.25 21.94 -12.76
N LEU A 28 11.19 22.48 -13.35
CA LEU A 28 11.08 23.91 -13.63
C LEU A 28 11.12 24.77 -12.36
N SER A 29 10.50 24.33 -11.28
CA SER A 29 10.51 25.04 -9.99
C SER A 29 11.92 25.13 -9.40
N LEU A 30 12.70 24.06 -9.47
CA LEU A 30 14.08 24.04 -9.00
C LEU A 30 14.99 24.93 -9.85
N VAL A 31 14.84 24.87 -11.18
CA VAL A 31 15.59 25.72 -12.12
C VAL A 31 15.28 27.20 -11.88
N LEU A 32 14.01 27.56 -11.73
CA LEU A 32 13.59 28.94 -11.45
C LEU A 32 14.15 29.44 -10.11
N GLY A 33 14.14 28.60 -9.07
CA GLY A 33 14.76 28.91 -7.78
C GLY A 33 16.25 29.21 -7.90
N ALA A 34 16.98 28.40 -8.66
CA ALA A 34 18.40 28.61 -8.93
C ALA A 34 18.67 29.91 -9.72
N ILE A 35 17.85 30.22 -10.72
CA ILE A 35 17.97 31.46 -11.49
C ILE A 35 17.74 32.68 -10.60
N LEU A 36 16.69 32.66 -9.77
CA LEU A 36 16.38 33.75 -8.83
C LEU A 36 17.50 33.94 -7.80
N ALA A 37 18.09 32.85 -7.32
CA ALA A 37 19.24 32.87 -6.44
C ALA A 37 20.46 33.58 -7.05
N ILE A 38 20.84 33.17 -8.26
CA ILE A 38 21.97 33.75 -9.00
C ILE A 38 21.69 35.23 -9.29
N TYR A 39 20.48 35.55 -9.73
CA TYR A 39 20.08 36.93 -10.01
C TYR A 39 20.19 37.82 -8.77
N ALA A 40 19.66 37.38 -7.62
CA ALA A 40 19.76 38.12 -6.37
C ALA A 40 21.21 38.37 -5.92
N ALA A 41 22.08 37.36 -6.07
CA ALA A 41 23.50 37.47 -5.75
C ALA A 41 24.26 38.41 -6.69
N SER A 42 23.77 38.60 -7.93
CA SER A 42 24.43 39.42 -8.95
C SER A 42 24.15 40.93 -8.85
N ARG A 43 23.23 41.36 -7.98
CA ARG A 43 22.79 42.77 -7.89
C ARG A 43 23.55 43.53 -6.80
N PRO A 44 24.51 44.42 -7.14
CA PRO A 44 25.32 45.15 -6.15
C PRO A 44 24.55 46.20 -5.36
N GLU A 45 23.38 46.63 -5.86
CA GLU A 45 22.51 47.61 -5.21
C GLU A 45 21.72 47.03 -4.03
N ILE A 46 21.57 45.70 -3.98
CA ILE A 46 20.87 45.03 -2.90
C ILE A 46 21.91 44.68 -1.84
N GLY A 47 21.71 45.19 -0.61
CA GLY A 47 22.59 44.85 0.50
C GLY A 47 22.69 43.33 0.72
N PHE A 48 23.78 42.87 1.33
CA PHE A 48 24.04 41.45 1.55
C PHE A 48 22.88 40.71 2.25
N TYR A 49 22.33 41.29 3.32
CA TYR A 49 21.23 40.70 4.08
C TYR A 49 19.92 40.55 3.28
N PRO A 50 19.40 41.58 2.58
CA PRO A 50 18.20 41.40 1.76
C PRO A 50 18.40 40.41 0.60
N SER A 51 19.60 40.30 0.02
CA SER A 51 19.90 39.27 -1.00
C SER A 51 19.80 37.86 -0.43
N ILE A 52 20.34 37.62 0.77
CA ILE A 52 20.21 36.32 1.46
C ILE A 52 18.76 36.04 1.80
N ALA A 53 18.01 37.01 2.32
CA ALA A 53 16.61 36.82 2.66
C ALA A 53 15.78 36.43 1.42
N LEU A 54 15.98 37.12 0.30
CA LEU A 54 15.31 36.81 -0.97
C LEU A 54 15.66 35.40 -1.46
N PHE A 55 16.94 35.01 -1.35
CA PHE A 55 17.39 33.66 -1.68
C PHE A 55 16.70 32.59 -0.84
N LEU A 56 16.68 32.76 0.48
CA LEU A 56 16.05 31.80 1.40
C LEU A 56 14.55 31.68 1.16
N VAL A 57 13.85 32.80 0.91
CA VAL A 57 12.42 32.80 0.57
C VAL A 57 12.17 32.06 -0.73
N ALA A 58 12.96 32.33 -1.77
CA ALA A 58 12.85 31.62 -3.05
C ALA A 58 13.11 30.12 -2.88
N LEU A 59 14.13 29.74 -2.13
CA LEU A 59 14.46 28.34 -1.84
C LEU A 59 13.31 27.63 -1.12
N ILE A 60 12.76 28.23 -0.07
CA ILE A 60 11.62 27.68 0.67
C ILE A 60 10.41 27.50 -0.25
N LEU A 61 10.08 28.52 -1.06
CA LEU A 61 8.98 28.42 -2.02
C LEU A 61 9.19 27.29 -3.05
N CYS A 62 10.40 27.15 -3.59
CA CYS A 62 10.74 26.07 -4.51
C CYS A 62 10.61 24.70 -3.87
N VAL A 63 11.08 24.52 -2.64
CA VAL A 63 10.94 23.26 -1.88
C VAL A 63 9.46 22.94 -1.62
N LEU A 64 8.65 23.93 -1.23
CA LEU A 64 7.22 23.74 -1.01
C LEU A 64 6.47 23.38 -2.30
N ILE A 65 6.79 24.02 -3.42
CA ILE A 65 6.23 23.69 -4.73
C ILE A 65 6.66 22.29 -5.17
N ALA A 66 7.94 21.95 -5.03
CA ALA A 66 8.46 20.63 -5.37
C ALA A 66 7.77 19.53 -4.54
N GLN A 67 7.63 19.73 -3.23
CA GLN A 67 6.90 18.79 -2.36
C GLN A 67 5.43 18.65 -2.81
N TYR A 68 4.74 19.75 -3.09
CA TYR A 68 3.36 19.72 -3.57
C TYR A 68 3.21 18.93 -4.88
N LEU A 69 4.14 19.10 -5.81
CA LEU A 69 4.13 18.39 -7.10
C LEU A 69 4.49 16.91 -6.95
N PHE A 70 5.42 16.59 -6.04
CA PHE A 70 5.75 15.20 -5.68
C PHE A 70 4.54 14.47 -5.08
N ASP A 71 3.84 15.10 -4.14
CA ASP A 71 2.62 14.54 -3.55
C ASP A 71 1.52 14.36 -4.62
N LEU A 72 1.40 15.32 -5.55
CA LEU A 72 0.45 15.25 -6.66
C LEU A 72 0.74 14.07 -7.60
N GLU A 73 2.01 13.81 -7.91
CA GLU A 73 2.45 12.64 -8.68
C GLU A 73 1.99 11.33 -8.01
N GLY A 74 2.19 11.20 -6.70
CA GLY A 74 1.73 10.04 -5.94
C GLY A 74 0.21 9.80 -6.06
N TRP A 75 -0.59 10.87 -6.04
CA TRP A 75 -2.05 10.77 -6.23
C TRP A 75 -2.45 10.36 -7.64
N PHE A 76 -1.73 10.79 -8.68
CA PHE A 76 -1.96 10.34 -10.05
C PHE A 76 -1.60 8.85 -10.22
N ASP A 77 -0.50 8.40 -9.62
CA ASP A 77 -0.14 6.98 -9.61
C ASP A 77 -1.19 6.14 -8.90
N GLN A 78 -1.68 6.59 -7.74
CA GLN A 78 -2.78 5.93 -7.06
C GLN A 78 -4.04 5.88 -7.92
N ARG A 79 -4.39 6.97 -8.61
CA ARG A 79 -5.55 7.00 -9.50
C ARG A 79 -5.45 5.96 -10.60
N ARG A 80 -4.26 5.82 -11.19
CA ARG A 80 -3.98 4.78 -12.19
C ARG A 80 -4.15 3.38 -11.62
N ARG A 81 -3.68 3.12 -10.39
CA ARG A 81 -3.88 1.83 -9.70
C ARG A 81 -5.36 1.55 -9.48
N ASP A 82 -6.13 2.54 -9.03
CA ASP A 82 -7.59 2.41 -8.83
C ASP A 82 -8.31 2.08 -10.15
N LEU A 83 -7.99 2.78 -11.25
CA LEU A 83 -8.57 2.49 -12.57
C LEU A 83 -8.21 1.08 -13.06
N THR A 84 -6.98 0.63 -12.82
CA THR A 84 -6.52 -0.72 -13.16
C THR A 84 -7.27 -1.78 -12.35
N ALA A 85 -7.39 -1.59 -11.04
CA ALA A 85 -8.15 -2.48 -10.16
C ALA A 85 -9.63 -2.56 -10.58
N GLN A 86 -10.25 -1.41 -10.90
CA GLN A 86 -11.62 -1.36 -11.40
C GLN A 86 -11.78 -2.11 -12.73
N HIS A 87 -10.83 -1.97 -13.65
CA HIS A 87 -10.85 -2.68 -14.93
C HIS A 87 -10.73 -4.20 -14.74
N ILE A 88 -9.82 -4.66 -13.87
CA ILE A 88 -9.68 -6.07 -13.49
C ILE A 88 -11.02 -6.60 -12.96
N PHE A 89 -11.60 -5.91 -11.98
CA PHE A 89 -12.85 -6.33 -11.36
C PHE A 89 -14.03 -6.39 -12.33
N GLN A 90 -14.16 -5.40 -13.21
CA GLN A 90 -15.19 -5.40 -14.26
C GLN A 90 -15.00 -6.55 -15.26
N THR A 91 -13.75 -6.88 -15.58
CA THR A 91 -13.41 -8.01 -16.46
C THR A 91 -13.83 -9.34 -15.83
N LEU A 92 -13.50 -9.54 -14.55
CA LEU A 92 -13.93 -10.71 -13.78
C LEU A 92 -15.45 -10.81 -13.65
N ARG A 93 -16.14 -9.69 -13.37
CA ARG A 93 -17.62 -9.65 -13.29
C ARG A 93 -18.30 -10.05 -14.59
N LYS A 94 -17.64 -9.87 -15.74
CA LYS A 94 -18.13 -10.29 -17.06
C LYS A 94 -17.83 -11.76 -17.36
N GLY A 95 -17.21 -12.50 -16.43
CA GLY A 95 -16.82 -13.90 -16.60
C GLY A 95 -15.53 -14.10 -17.41
N ASN A 96 -14.77 -13.04 -17.66
CA ASN A 96 -13.49 -13.13 -18.37
C ASN A 96 -12.35 -13.35 -17.36
N PRO A 97 -11.30 -14.13 -17.69
CA PRO A 97 -10.26 -14.52 -16.74
C PRO A 97 -9.40 -13.35 -16.19
N GLY A 98 -9.45 -12.17 -16.82
CA GLY A 98 -8.66 -11.00 -16.39
C GLY A 98 -7.15 -11.20 -16.46
N PRO A 99 -6.34 -10.14 -16.31
CA PRO A 99 -4.91 -10.29 -16.09
C PRO A 99 -4.64 -10.81 -14.66
N PRO A 100 -3.51 -11.49 -14.41
CA PRO A 100 -3.15 -11.90 -13.06
C PRO A 100 -2.96 -10.69 -12.15
N PHE A 101 -3.43 -10.80 -10.90
CA PHE A 101 -3.37 -9.74 -9.92
C PHE A 101 -3.14 -10.30 -8.51
N ILE A 102 -2.79 -9.41 -7.58
CA ILE A 102 -2.60 -9.71 -6.17
C ILE A 102 -3.76 -9.10 -5.40
N LEU A 103 -4.44 -9.89 -4.59
CA LEU A 103 -5.51 -9.40 -3.73
C LEU A 103 -4.92 -9.01 -2.37
N TYR A 104 -5.12 -7.77 -1.96
CA TYR A 104 -4.76 -7.29 -0.64
C TYR A 104 -6.01 -7.20 0.24
N LEU A 105 -6.09 -8.09 1.23
CA LEU A 105 -7.12 -8.11 2.25
C LEU A 105 -6.56 -7.41 3.49
N ARG A 106 -7.23 -6.32 3.88
CA ARG A 106 -6.86 -5.49 5.02
C ARG A 106 -8.10 -5.11 5.80
N PRO A 107 -7.96 -4.73 7.07
CA PRO A 107 -9.06 -4.16 7.83
C PRO A 107 -9.60 -2.92 7.13
N PHE A 108 -10.92 -2.89 6.90
CA PHE A 108 -11.60 -1.66 6.51
C PHE A 108 -11.37 -0.63 7.61
N HIS A 109 -11.03 0.61 7.21
CA HIS A 109 -10.89 1.72 8.15
C HIS A 109 -12.22 2.10 8.85
N SER A 110 -13.34 1.57 8.37
CA SER A 110 -14.69 1.99 8.77
C SER A 110 -15.19 1.16 9.96
N THR A 111 -15.53 1.78 11.07
CA THR A 111 -16.84 2.44 11.16
C THR A 111 -16.66 3.80 11.82
N ASP A 112 -16.81 4.90 11.07
CA ASP A 112 -17.14 6.30 11.40
C ASP A 112 -16.89 6.91 12.81
N GLN A 113 -16.04 6.33 13.65
CA GLN A 113 -15.66 6.84 14.98
C GLN A 113 -14.15 6.95 15.18
N ILE A 114 -13.34 6.57 14.18
CA ILE A 114 -11.89 6.72 14.23
C ILE A 114 -11.48 7.79 13.21
N SER A 115 -12.08 8.97 13.36
CA SER A 115 -11.38 10.21 12.99
C SER A 115 -10.18 10.35 13.90
N GLU A 116 -9.08 10.86 13.35
CA GLU A 116 -7.77 11.06 13.99
C GLU A 116 -6.83 9.85 14.00
N SER A 117 -6.46 9.37 12.80
CA SER A 117 -5.05 8.97 12.64
C SER A 117 -4.21 10.25 12.76
N LYS A 118 -3.76 10.56 13.97
CA LYS A 118 -2.84 11.68 14.22
C LYS A 118 -1.58 11.46 13.40
N ALA A 119 -1.23 12.44 12.57
CA ALA A 119 0.08 12.51 11.96
C ALA A 119 1.12 12.49 13.09
N VAL A 120 2.08 11.56 13.03
CA VAL A 120 3.21 11.58 13.94
C VAL A 120 4.16 12.64 13.38
N ALA A 121 4.15 13.82 14.00
CA ALA A 121 5.14 14.85 13.67
C ALA A 121 6.52 14.32 14.07
N ILE A 122 7.39 14.08 13.09
CA ILE A 122 8.79 13.77 13.37
C ILE A 122 9.45 15.11 13.70
N ASN A 123 9.90 15.25 14.95
CA ASN A 123 10.68 16.39 15.40
C ASN A 123 12.08 16.34 14.79
N VAL A 124 12.23 16.80 13.54
CA VAL A 124 13.55 17.01 12.95
C VAL A 124 14.05 18.38 13.42
N ARG A 125 15.01 18.38 14.35
CA ARG A 125 15.60 19.59 14.95
C ARG A 125 16.52 20.27 13.93
N MET A 126 15.95 21.03 13.00
CA MET A 126 16.71 21.69 11.93
C MET A 126 17.37 23.00 12.37
N THR A 127 16.88 23.69 13.42
CA THR A 127 17.53 24.92 13.97
C THR A 127 17.14 25.22 15.43
N PRO A 128 18.00 25.89 16.24
CA PRO A 128 17.61 26.40 17.55
C PRO A 128 16.66 27.60 17.40
N GLY A 129 15.39 27.44 17.77
CA GLY A 129 14.43 28.55 17.90
C GLY A 129 13.38 28.72 16.78
N GLY A 130 13.35 27.84 15.77
CA GLY A 130 12.29 27.83 14.73
C GLY A 130 11.16 26.83 15.05
N PRO A 131 9.95 27.00 14.48
CA PRO A 131 8.87 26.02 14.63
C PRO A 131 9.24 24.70 13.89
N ASN A 132 9.36 23.62 14.66
CA ASN A 132 9.73 22.28 14.17
C ASN A 132 8.47 21.48 13.82
N PHE A 133 8.09 21.37 12.53
CA PHE A 133 7.09 20.38 12.13
C PHE A 133 7.37 19.83 10.72
N LEU A 134 7.86 18.59 10.64
CA LEU A 134 7.64 17.71 9.49
C LEU A 134 6.57 16.70 9.92
N ALA A 135 5.37 16.79 9.34
CA ALA A 135 4.31 15.83 9.59
C ALA A 135 4.56 14.59 8.75
N ALA A 136 4.99 13.48 9.38
CA ALA A 136 4.98 12.18 8.75
C ALA A 136 3.62 11.51 9.03
N THR A 137 2.97 11.05 7.98
CA THR A 137 1.67 10.39 8.11
C THR A 137 1.86 8.93 8.48
N SER A 138 1.22 8.52 9.58
CA SER A 138 1.33 7.26 10.34
C SER A 138 1.79 6.00 9.57
N ASP A 139 2.75 5.29 10.17
CA ASP A 139 3.42 4.02 9.83
C ASP A 139 2.64 3.02 8.94
N ARG A 140 1.31 2.92 9.06
CA ARG A 140 0.49 2.05 8.20
C ARG A 140 0.47 2.48 6.73
N LEU A 141 0.57 3.78 6.46
CA LEU A 141 0.65 4.32 5.10
C LEU A 141 1.97 3.96 4.43
N GLU A 142 3.08 4.05 5.18
CA GLU A 142 4.38 3.60 4.73
C GLU A 142 4.37 2.08 4.50
N PHE A 143 3.71 1.34 5.39
CA PHE A 143 3.68 -0.11 5.30
C PHE A 143 2.95 -0.64 4.05
N GLU A 144 1.79 -0.08 3.70
CA GLU A 144 1.10 -0.50 2.48
C GLU A 144 1.89 -0.15 1.22
N ASP A 145 2.56 1.01 1.19
CA ASP A 145 3.40 1.39 0.06
C ASP A 145 4.62 0.47 -0.08
N VAL A 146 5.23 0.03 1.04
CA VAL A 146 6.29 -1.00 1.04
C VAL A 146 5.78 -2.32 0.47
N ILE A 147 4.58 -2.77 0.86
CA ILE A 147 3.97 -3.98 0.30
C ILE A 147 3.75 -3.82 -1.21
N GLU A 148 3.22 -2.68 -1.63
CA GLU A 148 2.92 -2.42 -3.04
C GLU A 148 4.19 -2.39 -3.90
N ASN A 149 5.21 -1.65 -3.46
CA ASN A 149 6.49 -1.56 -4.15
C ASN A 149 7.13 -2.95 -4.32
N ALA A 150 7.11 -3.78 -3.27
CA ALA A 150 7.70 -5.13 -3.26
C ALA A 150 7.01 -6.07 -4.25
N LEU A 151 5.70 -5.94 -4.37
CA LEU A 151 4.84 -6.85 -5.12
C LEU A 151 4.48 -6.34 -6.51
N SER A 152 4.73 -5.06 -6.81
CA SER A 152 4.51 -4.45 -8.13
C SER A 152 5.16 -5.21 -9.30
N PRO A 153 6.34 -5.87 -9.16
CA PRO A 153 6.92 -6.67 -10.24
C PRO A 153 6.17 -7.99 -10.51
N ILE A 154 5.37 -8.47 -9.54
CA ILE A 154 4.59 -9.71 -9.65
C ILE A 154 3.24 -9.46 -10.33
N GLY A 155 2.60 -8.33 -10.03
CA GLY A 155 1.33 -7.93 -10.62
C GLY A 155 0.67 -6.77 -9.88
N PRO A 156 -0.41 -6.20 -10.44
CA PRO A 156 -1.16 -5.13 -9.80
C PRO A 156 -1.78 -5.60 -8.48
N MET A 157 -1.63 -4.80 -7.44
CA MET A 157 -2.27 -5.04 -6.14
C MET A 157 -3.65 -4.40 -6.10
N VAL A 158 -4.65 -5.18 -5.69
CA VAL A 158 -6.07 -4.84 -5.73
C VAL A 158 -6.67 -5.00 -4.33
N ALA A 159 -7.46 -4.04 -3.90
CA ALA A 159 -8.19 -4.09 -2.63
C ALA A 159 -9.57 -3.46 -2.75
N LEU A 160 -10.50 -3.81 -1.85
CA LEU A 160 -11.73 -3.04 -1.70
C LEU A 160 -11.47 -1.76 -0.90
N GLY A 161 -12.21 -0.70 -1.22
CA GLY A 161 -12.13 0.58 -0.51
C GLY A 161 -12.51 1.77 -1.39
N GLU A 162 -12.45 2.97 -0.80
CA GLU A 162 -12.73 4.19 -1.55
C GLU A 162 -11.54 4.56 -2.46
N PRO A 163 -11.76 4.91 -3.74
CA PRO A 163 -10.71 5.40 -4.61
C PRO A 163 -10.04 6.65 -4.04
N LEU A 164 -8.71 6.72 -4.16
CA LEU A 164 -7.86 7.78 -3.61
C LEU A 164 -7.97 7.96 -2.07
N GLU A 165 -8.42 6.95 -1.34
CA GLU A 165 -8.43 6.97 0.13
C GLU A 165 -6.99 7.01 0.66
N HIS A 166 -6.15 6.07 0.20
CA HIS A 166 -4.74 5.91 0.58
C HIS A 166 -3.87 5.57 -0.62
N LEU A 167 -2.56 5.85 -0.53
CA LEU A 167 -1.56 5.36 -1.47
C LEU A 167 -1.28 3.87 -1.20
N GLY A 168 -1.06 3.08 -2.24
CA GLY A 168 -0.81 1.63 -2.16
C GLY A 168 -1.65 0.85 -3.16
N ALA A 169 -2.38 -0.17 -2.70
CA ALA A 169 -3.22 -1.01 -3.56
C ALA A 169 -4.25 -0.19 -4.33
N GLY A 170 -4.53 -0.60 -5.58
CA GLY A 170 -5.64 -0.04 -6.36
C GLY A 170 -6.99 -0.41 -5.73
N ARG A 171 -7.86 0.58 -5.56
CA ARG A 171 -9.14 0.43 -4.85
C ARG A 171 -10.31 0.19 -5.79
N ILE A 172 -11.18 -0.73 -5.37
CA ILE A 172 -12.49 -0.98 -5.98
C ILE A 172 -13.56 -0.57 -4.99
N LYS A 173 -14.40 0.39 -5.40
CA LYS A 173 -15.61 0.74 -4.65
C LYS A 173 -16.72 -0.23 -5.01
N VAL A 174 -17.31 -0.86 -4.00
CA VAL A 174 -18.49 -1.71 -4.15
C VAL A 174 -19.53 -1.32 -3.10
N PRO A 175 -20.84 -1.46 -3.38
CA PRO A 175 -21.87 -1.26 -2.37
C PRO A 175 -21.75 -2.27 -1.22
N ASP A 176 -22.14 -1.87 0.00
CA ASP A 176 -22.06 -2.71 1.20
C ASP A 176 -22.83 -4.05 1.08
N ARG A 177 -23.91 -4.08 0.32
CA ARG A 177 -24.65 -5.34 0.09
C ARG A 177 -23.92 -6.33 -0.81
N GLU A 178 -22.93 -5.86 -1.58
CA GLU A 178 -22.21 -6.62 -2.62
C GLU A 178 -20.76 -6.96 -2.23
N TRP A 179 -20.22 -6.40 -1.14
CA TRP A 179 -18.79 -6.52 -0.82
C TRP A 179 -18.33 -7.97 -0.64
N LYS A 180 -19.12 -8.82 0.03
CA LYS A 180 -18.78 -10.24 0.23
C LYS A 180 -18.66 -11.01 -1.08
N LEU A 181 -19.58 -10.75 -2.01
CA LEU A 181 -19.56 -11.36 -3.35
C LEU A 181 -18.37 -10.85 -4.15
N ALA A 182 -18.05 -9.57 -4.04
CA ALA A 182 -16.88 -8.97 -4.68
C ALA A 182 -15.56 -9.57 -4.15
N ILE A 183 -15.39 -9.67 -2.83
CA ILE A 183 -14.23 -10.32 -2.21
C ILE A 183 -14.13 -11.77 -2.66
N GLN A 184 -15.23 -12.51 -2.67
CA GLN A 184 -15.21 -13.91 -3.09
C GLN A 184 -14.70 -14.04 -4.53
N LEU A 185 -15.24 -13.23 -5.45
CA LEU A 185 -14.81 -13.21 -6.84
C LEU A 185 -13.31 -12.91 -6.97
N LEU A 186 -12.81 -11.95 -6.20
CA LEU A 186 -11.39 -11.58 -6.18
C LEU A 186 -10.52 -12.71 -5.60
N ILE A 187 -10.93 -13.35 -4.49
CA ILE A 187 -10.22 -14.48 -3.87
C ILE A 187 -10.05 -15.61 -4.88
N ASP A 188 -11.12 -15.94 -5.61
CA ASP A 188 -11.12 -17.07 -6.54
C ASP A 188 -10.13 -16.84 -7.70
N HIS A 189 -10.00 -15.61 -8.18
CA HIS A 189 -9.18 -15.28 -9.36
C HIS A 189 -7.79 -14.70 -9.03
N ALA A 190 -7.52 -14.32 -7.79
CA ALA A 190 -6.23 -13.76 -7.40
C ALA A 190 -5.10 -14.78 -7.62
N ARG A 191 -3.96 -14.33 -8.14
CA ARG A 191 -2.76 -15.16 -8.28
C ARG A 191 -2.07 -15.39 -6.92
N LEU A 192 -2.09 -14.36 -6.09
CA LEU A 192 -1.53 -14.32 -4.75
C LEU A 192 -2.46 -13.47 -3.88
N ILE A 193 -2.60 -13.81 -2.61
CA ILE A 193 -3.37 -13.05 -1.63
C ILE A 193 -2.42 -12.59 -0.53
N ILE A 194 -2.49 -11.31 -0.17
CA ILE A 194 -1.80 -10.74 0.98
C ILE A 194 -2.88 -10.44 2.02
N LEU A 195 -2.77 -11.03 3.20
CA LEU A 195 -3.71 -10.84 4.30
C LEU A 195 -3.01 -10.09 5.43
N LEU A 196 -3.53 -8.92 5.76
CA LEU A 196 -3.30 -8.27 7.05
C LEU A 196 -4.49 -8.63 7.95
N PRO A 197 -4.37 -9.64 8.83
CA PRO A 197 -5.48 -10.15 9.60
C PRO A 197 -5.93 -9.15 10.68
N SER A 198 -7.20 -9.24 11.06
CA SER A 198 -7.78 -8.50 12.19
C SER A 198 -8.96 -9.27 12.77
N PRO A 199 -9.18 -9.23 14.09
CA PRO A 199 -10.35 -9.84 14.75
C PRO A 199 -11.65 -9.06 14.49
N ARG A 200 -11.59 -7.90 13.82
CA ARG A 200 -12.77 -7.07 13.54
C ARG A 200 -13.75 -7.82 12.62
N PRO A 201 -15.08 -7.65 12.80
CA PRO A 201 -16.08 -8.49 12.13
C PRO A 201 -15.94 -8.61 10.60
N GLY A 202 -15.60 -7.50 9.92
CA GLY A 202 -15.40 -7.49 8.46
C GLY A 202 -14.25 -8.39 8.02
N THR A 203 -13.05 -8.14 8.56
CA THR A 203 -11.84 -8.92 8.25
C THR A 203 -11.90 -10.33 8.81
N GLN A 204 -12.55 -10.54 9.95
CA GLN A 204 -12.74 -11.86 10.51
C GLN A 204 -13.53 -12.77 9.55
N TRP A 205 -14.56 -12.23 8.87
CA TRP A 205 -15.26 -12.98 7.82
C TRP A 205 -14.32 -13.37 6.67
N GLU A 206 -13.46 -12.46 6.22
CA GLU A 206 -12.48 -12.70 5.14
C GLU A 206 -11.46 -13.76 5.54
N VAL A 207 -10.90 -13.65 6.75
CA VAL A 207 -10.00 -14.64 7.36
C VAL A 207 -10.66 -16.01 7.36
N LEU A 208 -11.87 -16.12 7.95
CA LEU A 208 -12.58 -17.39 8.03
C LEU A 208 -12.88 -17.96 6.64
N ARG A 209 -13.15 -17.12 5.65
CA ARG A 209 -13.37 -17.56 4.27
C ARG A 209 -12.09 -18.14 3.66
N LEU A 210 -10.95 -17.49 3.82
CA LEU A 210 -9.66 -18.01 3.37
C LEU A 210 -9.33 -19.35 4.02
N LEU A 211 -9.46 -19.44 5.35
CA LEU A 211 -9.18 -20.68 6.10
C LEU A 211 -10.12 -21.85 5.76
N SER A 212 -11.24 -21.57 5.09
CA SER A 212 -12.24 -22.57 4.66
C SER A 212 -12.10 -23.00 3.20
N THR A 213 -11.15 -22.44 2.45
CA THR A 213 -11.02 -22.66 1.01
C THR A 213 -9.57 -22.95 0.63
N PRO A 214 -9.31 -23.50 -0.57
CA PRO A 214 -7.93 -23.65 -1.08
C PRO A 214 -7.20 -22.31 -1.26
N ALA A 215 -7.88 -21.16 -1.13
CA ALA A 215 -7.26 -19.86 -1.27
C ALA A 215 -6.18 -19.58 -0.20
N ILE A 216 -6.26 -20.22 0.97
CA ILE A 216 -5.18 -20.15 1.99
C ILE A 216 -3.84 -20.66 1.44
N GLU A 217 -3.84 -21.58 0.47
CA GLU A 217 -2.62 -22.11 -0.16
C GLU A 217 -1.87 -21.05 -0.97
N LYS A 218 -2.54 -19.96 -1.37
CA LYS A 218 -1.95 -18.81 -2.08
C LYS A 218 -1.95 -17.52 -1.25
N THR A 219 -2.14 -17.63 0.07
CA THR A 219 -2.21 -16.48 0.96
C THR A 219 -0.95 -16.32 1.80
N ILE A 220 -0.28 -15.19 1.65
CA ILE A 220 0.76 -14.72 2.57
C ILE A 220 0.06 -13.91 3.67
N ILE A 221 0.36 -14.24 4.92
CA ILE A 221 -0.19 -13.54 6.07
C ILE A 221 0.91 -12.69 6.67
N ILE A 222 0.54 -11.47 7.02
CA ILE A 222 1.42 -10.46 7.57
C ILE A 222 1.04 -10.20 9.02
N ASP A 223 1.97 -10.45 9.92
CA ASP A 223 2.01 -9.86 11.25
C ASP A 223 2.76 -8.52 11.16
N PRO A 224 2.09 -7.37 11.34
CA PRO A 224 2.76 -6.08 11.25
C PRO A 224 3.70 -5.85 12.44
N PRO A 225 4.73 -5.00 12.32
CA PRO A 225 5.61 -4.68 13.43
C PRO A 225 4.84 -4.05 14.59
N ASN A 226 4.87 -4.69 15.76
CA ASN A 226 4.16 -4.27 16.96
C ASN A 226 5.16 -3.71 17.99
N HIS A 227 5.78 -2.58 17.67
CA HIS A 227 6.63 -1.89 18.65
C HIS A 227 5.79 -1.46 19.85
N LYS A 228 6.27 -1.76 21.06
CA LYS A 228 5.59 -1.50 22.35
C LYS A 228 5.09 -0.05 22.55
N GLY A 229 5.60 0.93 21.79
CA GLY A 229 5.17 2.32 21.80
C GLY A 229 3.91 2.64 20.99
N ALA A 230 3.38 1.71 20.18
CA ALA A 230 2.20 1.92 19.34
C ALA A 230 0.86 1.76 20.07
N ARG A 231 0.88 1.51 21.38
CA ARG A 231 -0.34 1.43 22.20
C ARG A 231 -1.02 2.78 22.26
N SER A 232 -2.30 2.81 21.86
CA SER A 232 -3.20 3.93 22.13
C SER A 232 -4.30 3.46 23.08
N GLU A 233 -5.08 4.41 23.62
CA GLU A 233 -6.25 4.10 24.44
C GLU A 233 -7.26 3.17 23.71
N THR A 234 -7.22 3.14 22.38
CA THR A 234 -8.18 2.43 21.52
C THR A 234 -7.58 1.25 20.77
N TYR A 235 -6.28 0.96 20.92
CA TYR A 235 -5.60 -0.09 20.16
C TYR A 235 -4.48 -0.75 20.98
N ASP A 236 -4.65 -2.03 21.28
CA ASP A 236 -3.62 -2.90 21.86
C ASP A 236 -3.23 -3.99 20.84
N PRO A 237 -2.03 -3.92 20.24
CA PRO A 237 -1.59 -4.89 19.23
C PRO A 237 -1.62 -6.34 19.75
N GLN A 238 -1.28 -6.56 21.02
CA GLN A 238 -1.24 -7.90 21.61
C GLN A 238 -2.64 -8.51 21.70
N GLN A 239 -3.64 -7.71 22.11
CA GLN A 239 -5.02 -8.16 22.17
C GLN A 239 -5.59 -8.42 20.77
N GLU A 240 -5.26 -7.57 19.80
CA GLU A 240 -5.65 -7.76 18.40
C GLU A 240 -5.04 -9.07 17.84
N TRP A 241 -3.75 -9.33 18.08
CA TRP A 241 -3.09 -10.57 17.67
C TRP A 241 -3.68 -11.81 18.35
N GLN A 242 -3.97 -11.74 19.64
CA GLN A 242 -4.63 -12.83 20.37
C GLN A 242 -6.00 -13.17 19.76
N GLY A 243 -6.81 -12.16 19.41
CA GLY A 243 -8.09 -12.38 18.74
C GLY A 243 -7.93 -13.06 17.37
N ILE A 244 -6.88 -12.70 16.62
CA ILE A 244 -6.53 -13.37 15.35
C ILE A 244 -6.14 -14.83 15.61
N ARG A 245 -5.24 -15.09 16.57
CA ARG A 245 -4.83 -16.45 16.94
C ARG A 245 -6.02 -17.34 17.27
N GLN A 246 -6.95 -16.86 18.09
CA GLN A 246 -8.17 -17.59 18.43
C GLN A 246 -9.00 -17.95 17.20
N ALA A 247 -9.13 -17.04 16.21
CA ALA A 247 -9.85 -17.30 14.98
C ALA A 247 -9.17 -18.38 14.10
N PHE A 248 -7.83 -18.40 14.07
CA PHE A 248 -7.05 -19.42 13.37
C PHE A 248 -7.10 -20.78 14.08
N GLU A 249 -6.92 -20.79 15.41
CA GLU A 249 -6.98 -21.99 16.26
C GLU A 249 -8.36 -22.67 16.17
N ALA A 250 -9.44 -21.90 16.12
CA ALA A 250 -10.80 -22.42 15.91
C ALA A 250 -10.95 -23.20 14.58
N ARG A 251 -10.05 -22.99 13.62
CA ARG A 251 -9.96 -23.72 12.33
C ARG A 251 -8.75 -24.66 12.26
N GLN A 252 -8.16 -24.95 13.42
CA GLN A 252 -7.01 -25.82 13.63
C GLN A 252 -5.74 -25.33 12.92
N TYR A 253 -5.62 -24.03 12.63
CA TYR A 253 -4.38 -23.46 12.13
C TYR A 253 -3.51 -23.01 13.31
N ASP A 254 -2.24 -23.38 13.25
CA ASP A 254 -1.22 -23.01 14.21
C ASP A 254 -0.60 -21.66 13.81
N LEU A 255 -1.09 -20.58 14.43
CA LEU A 255 -0.60 -19.23 14.16
C LEU A 255 0.58 -18.92 15.10
N PRO A 256 1.72 -18.42 14.57
CA PRO A 256 2.86 -18.05 15.41
C PRO A 256 2.54 -17.03 16.50
N GLU A 257 3.39 -16.98 17.52
CA GLU A 257 3.37 -15.90 18.51
C GLU A 257 3.64 -14.54 17.86
N ASP A 258 3.07 -13.49 18.46
CA ASP A 258 3.27 -12.09 18.06
C ASP A 258 4.75 -11.73 18.03
N SER A 259 5.19 -10.99 17.02
CA SER A 259 6.57 -10.54 16.88
C SER A 259 6.68 -9.02 16.97
N GLU A 260 7.60 -8.53 17.80
CA GLU A 260 7.87 -7.08 17.91
C GLU A 260 8.33 -6.47 16.58
N THR A 261 9.00 -7.25 15.74
CA THR A 261 9.44 -6.82 14.40
C THR A 261 8.41 -7.13 13.32
N GLY A 262 7.34 -7.85 13.63
CA GLY A 262 6.43 -8.39 12.63
C GLY A 262 7.02 -9.57 11.87
N GLN A 263 6.16 -10.30 11.16
CA GLN A 263 6.47 -11.56 10.48
C GLN A 263 5.65 -11.76 9.21
N LEU A 264 6.24 -12.47 8.27
CA LEU A 264 5.56 -13.02 7.10
C LEU A 264 5.49 -14.53 7.25
N PHE A 265 4.33 -15.12 6.96
CA PHE A 265 4.21 -16.57 6.95
C PHE A 265 3.20 -17.08 5.92
N TRP A 266 3.40 -18.34 5.54
CA TRP A 266 2.60 -19.03 4.53
C TRP A 266 2.35 -20.48 4.92
N PHE A 267 1.09 -20.90 4.91
CA PHE A 267 0.65 -22.24 5.32
C PHE A 267 0.74 -23.28 4.19
N GLY A 268 0.56 -22.87 2.93
CA GLY A 268 0.33 -23.81 1.84
C GLY A 268 -0.84 -24.75 2.16
N ARG A 269 -0.65 -26.05 1.97
CA ARG A 269 -1.63 -27.10 2.30
C ARG A 269 -1.61 -27.55 3.77
N SER A 270 -0.64 -27.06 4.55
CA SER A 270 -0.48 -27.43 5.95
C SER A 270 -1.34 -26.55 6.85
N LYS A 271 -1.65 -27.05 8.05
CA LYS A 271 -2.25 -26.25 9.12
C LYS A 271 -1.22 -25.54 9.99
N SER A 272 0.06 -25.85 9.82
CA SER A 272 1.19 -25.12 10.40
C SER A 272 2.00 -24.39 9.32
N PRO A 273 2.62 -23.23 9.62
CA PRO A 273 3.34 -22.45 8.63
C PRO A 273 4.48 -23.26 8.01
N ARG A 274 4.56 -23.26 6.67
CA ARG A 274 5.64 -23.91 5.92
C ARG A 274 6.81 -22.99 5.66
N LEU A 275 6.52 -21.70 5.48
CA LEU A 275 7.51 -20.64 5.35
C LEU A 275 7.21 -19.56 6.38
N ARG A 276 8.26 -19.04 7.00
CA ARG A 276 8.22 -17.93 7.97
C ARG A 276 9.48 -17.10 7.80
N THR A 277 9.36 -15.78 7.89
CA THR A 277 10.50 -14.87 7.98
C THR A 277 10.10 -13.65 8.80
N ASP A 278 11.02 -13.08 9.56
CA ASP A 278 10.80 -11.81 10.24
C ASP A 278 10.72 -10.68 9.24
N LEU A 279 9.88 -9.69 9.52
CA LEU A 279 9.66 -8.52 8.69
C LEU A 279 10.61 -7.39 9.13
N ILE A 280 11.83 -7.36 8.60
CA ILE A 280 12.79 -6.29 8.95
C ILE A 280 12.42 -5.02 8.17
N LEU A 281 12.63 -3.83 8.75
CA LEU A 281 12.26 -2.51 8.20
C LEU A 281 12.80 -2.21 6.77
N ASP A 282 13.75 -2.98 6.24
CA ASP A 282 14.10 -3.01 4.80
C ASP A 282 13.21 -4.01 4.03
N GLY A 283 11.90 -3.96 4.32
CA GLY A 283 10.94 -5.03 4.07
C GLY A 283 10.65 -5.32 2.60
N ASP A 284 10.97 -4.38 1.71
CA ASP A 284 10.74 -4.49 0.26
C ASP A 284 11.43 -5.74 -0.31
N SER A 285 12.72 -5.90 0.00
CA SER A 285 13.52 -7.01 -0.51
C SER A 285 13.10 -8.35 0.08
N GLN A 286 12.68 -8.38 1.34
CA GLN A 286 12.29 -9.59 2.05
C GLN A 286 10.91 -10.08 1.60
N LEU A 287 9.92 -9.20 1.57
CA LEU A 287 8.57 -9.53 1.10
C LEU A 287 8.60 -10.00 -0.36
N LYS A 288 9.38 -9.33 -1.22
CA LYS A 288 9.56 -9.75 -2.61
C LYS A 288 10.17 -11.15 -2.73
N LYS A 289 11.24 -11.45 -1.98
CA LYS A 289 11.86 -12.78 -1.94
C LYS A 289 10.89 -13.83 -1.42
N PHE A 290 10.17 -13.52 -0.35
CA PHE A 290 9.19 -14.41 0.27
C PHE A 290 8.04 -14.72 -0.69
N ALA A 291 7.48 -13.71 -1.35
CA ALA A 291 6.44 -13.87 -2.36
C ALA A 291 6.92 -14.71 -3.55
N ALA A 292 8.15 -14.51 -4.02
CA ALA A 292 8.74 -15.32 -5.07
C ALA A 292 8.88 -16.80 -4.64
N GLN A 293 9.33 -17.05 -3.39
CA GLN A 293 9.40 -18.41 -2.83
C GLN A 293 8.03 -19.08 -2.78
N VAL A 294 7.01 -18.36 -2.31
CA VAL A 294 5.62 -18.85 -2.25
C VAL A 294 5.09 -19.18 -3.64
N LEU A 295 5.27 -18.29 -4.62
CA LEU A 295 4.83 -18.54 -6.02
C LEU A 295 5.53 -19.74 -6.66
N ASN A 296 6.82 -19.94 -6.38
CA ASN A 296 7.56 -21.11 -6.83
C ASN A 296 7.00 -22.40 -6.22
N GLN A 297 6.68 -22.39 -4.92
CA GLN A 297 6.05 -23.52 -4.23
C GLN A 297 4.64 -23.81 -4.78
N ILE A 298 3.82 -22.79 -5.05
CA ILE A 298 2.49 -22.96 -5.65
C ILE A 298 2.61 -23.60 -7.04
N SER A 299 3.57 -23.11 -7.85
CA SER A 299 3.80 -23.62 -9.21
C SER A 299 4.27 -25.08 -9.21
N ALA A 300 5.17 -25.45 -8.28
CA ALA A 300 5.66 -26.83 -8.14
C ALA A 300 4.57 -27.82 -7.69
N ASN A 301 3.54 -27.35 -6.97
CA ASN A 301 2.45 -28.19 -6.46
C ASN A 301 1.21 -28.24 -7.35
N THR A 302 1.20 -27.46 -8.44
CA THR A 302 0.13 -27.50 -9.44
C THR A 302 0.45 -28.64 -10.40
N PRO A 303 -0.27 -29.78 -10.37
CA PRO A 303 -0.01 -30.88 -11.28
C PRO A 303 -0.09 -30.35 -12.72
N ASN A 304 0.88 -30.73 -13.55
CA ASN A 304 1.00 -30.28 -14.92
C ASN A 304 -0.18 -30.85 -15.73
N ILE A 305 -1.34 -30.18 -15.73
CA ILE A 305 -2.56 -30.63 -16.42
C ILE A 305 -2.40 -30.57 -17.96
N ALA A 306 -1.28 -30.02 -18.47
CA ALA A 306 -1.01 -29.85 -19.89
C ALA A 306 0.12 -30.75 -20.42
N SER A 307 -0.21 -32.02 -20.72
CA SER A 307 0.30 -32.66 -21.96
C SER A 307 -0.66 -33.70 -22.55
N GLY A 308 -1.96 -33.63 -22.25
CA GLY A 308 -2.99 -34.35 -23.00
C GLY A 308 -3.24 -33.68 -24.36
N LYS A 309 -2.20 -33.58 -25.21
CA LYS A 309 -2.43 -33.41 -26.65
C LYS A 309 -3.08 -34.70 -27.11
N GLY A 310 -4.35 -34.62 -27.51
CA GLY A 310 -5.04 -35.72 -28.13
C GLY A 310 -4.27 -36.15 -29.38
N ASP A 311 -3.73 -37.37 -29.35
CA ASP A 311 -3.57 -38.18 -30.54
C ASP A 311 -4.98 -38.48 -31.06
N THR A 312 -5.49 -37.59 -31.91
CA THR A 312 -6.56 -37.92 -32.84
C THR A 312 -5.89 -38.62 -34.03
N GLY A 313 -5.82 -39.94 -33.96
CA GLY A 313 -5.70 -40.80 -35.14
C GLY A 313 -7.00 -40.87 -35.92
#